data_AF-A0A7X3M6S5-F1
#
_entry.id   AF-A0A7X3M6S5-F1
#
_cell.length_a   1.000
_cell.length_b   1.000
_cell.length_c   1.000
_cell.angle_alpha   90.00
_cell.angle_beta   90.00
_cell.angle_gamma   90.00
#
_symmetry.space_group_name_H-M   'P 1'
#
loop_
_entity.id
_entity.type
_entity.pdbx_description
1 polymer ?
#
loop_
_entity_poly.entity_id
_entity_poly.type
_entity_poly.pdbx_seq_one_letter_code
_entity_poly.pdbx_strand_id
1 'polypeptide(L)'
;MKPTSSLQKTFCRRLKQVRLVKGFSQKGLGIAAGIEEFSASARINRYEVGVHQPDLLTLQLLAKALEIPAAYFLAEDDQLADMILRFAEEISSNAP
;
A
#
# COMPACT_ATOMS: atom_id res chain seq x y z
N MET A 1 -6.19 -9.77 23.58
CA MET A 1 -6.05 -9.30 22.18
C MET A 1 -5.18 -8.05 22.21
N LYS A 2 -4.07 -7.99 21.46
CA LYS A 2 -3.22 -6.78 21.47
C LYS A 2 -4.00 -5.60 20.87
N PRO A 3 -3.95 -4.39 21.45
CA PRO A 3 -4.62 -3.24 20.86
C PRO A 3 -4.07 -3.00 19.46
N THR A 4 -4.97 -2.99 18.47
CA THR A 4 -4.64 -2.75 17.06
C THR A 4 -5.05 -1.33 16.74
N SER A 5 -4.08 -0.48 16.36
CA SER A 5 -4.35 0.90 15.95
C SER A 5 -5.35 0.95 14.79
N SER A 6 -6.23 1.96 14.76
CA SER A 6 -7.14 2.19 13.63
C SER A 6 -6.35 2.34 12.33
N LEU A 7 -5.21 3.04 12.38
CA LEU A 7 -4.29 3.22 11.26
C LEU A 7 -3.72 1.89 10.74
N GLN A 8 -3.46 0.91 11.61
CA GLN A 8 -3.01 -0.40 11.14
C GLN A 8 -4.10 -1.09 10.33
N LYS A 9 -5.35 -1.04 10.79
CA LYS A 9 -6.49 -1.62 10.04
C LYS A 9 -6.68 -0.90 8.71
N THR A 10 -6.56 0.42 8.71
CA THR A 10 -6.61 1.25 7.49
C THR A 10 -5.52 0.86 6.51
N PHE A 11 -4.27 0.74 6.95
CA PHE A 11 -3.16 0.28 6.13
C PHE A 11 -3.44 -1.09 5.49
N CYS A 12 -3.87 -2.07 6.30
CA CYS A 12 -4.17 -3.42 5.82
C CYS A 12 -5.22 -3.40 4.69
N ARG A 13 -6.32 -2.65 4.91
CA ARG A 13 -7.40 -2.48 3.95
C ARG A 13 -6.93 -1.79 2.67
N ARG A 14 -6.25 -0.65 2.80
CA ARG A 14 -5.77 0.18 1.68
C ARG A 14 -4.76 -0.55 0.82
N LEU A 15 -3.80 -1.24 1.43
CA LEU A 15 -2.81 -2.05 0.71
C LEU A 15 -3.49 -3.09 -0.18
N LYS A 16 -4.45 -3.85 0.37
CA LYS A 16 -5.18 -4.87 -0.38
C LYS A 16 -6.02 -4.26 -1.51
N GLN A 17 -6.73 -3.18 -1.22
CA GLN A 17 -7.58 -2.48 -2.20
C GLN A 17 -6.75 -2.03 -3.41
N VAL A 18 -5.72 -1.22 -3.18
CA VAL A 18 -4.95 -0.65 -4.29
C VAL A 18 -4.12 -1.70 -5.02
N ARG A 19 -3.63 -2.73 -4.33
CA ARG A 19 -2.94 -3.86 -4.98
C ARG A 19 -3.85 -4.54 -5.99
N LEU A 20 -5.10 -4.80 -5.64
CA LEU A 20 -6.08 -5.43 -6.53
C LEU A 20 -6.45 -4.50 -7.69
N VAL A 21 -6.67 -3.21 -7.43
CA VAL A 21 -6.96 -2.21 -8.48
C VAL A 21 -5.81 -2.12 -9.49
N LYS A 22 -4.56 -2.14 -9.02
CA LYS A 22 -3.35 -2.12 -9.86
C LYS A 22 -3.00 -3.49 -10.47
N GLY A 23 -3.82 -4.53 -10.26
CA GLY A 23 -3.65 -5.85 -10.88
C GLY A 23 -2.49 -6.69 -10.34
N PHE A 24 -1.91 -6.33 -9.19
CA PHE A 24 -0.78 -7.07 -8.63
C PHE A 24 -1.24 -8.32 -7.86
N SER A 25 -0.55 -9.44 -8.06
CA SER A 25 -0.55 -10.53 -7.08
C SER A 25 0.24 -10.13 -5.82
N GLN A 26 0.03 -10.81 -4.70
CA GLN A 26 0.83 -10.58 -3.49
C GLN A 26 2.33 -10.78 -3.75
N LYS A 27 2.68 -11.86 -4.47
CA LYS A 27 4.06 -12.13 -4.91
C LYS A 27 4.59 -11.01 -5.80
N GLY A 28 3.80 -10.60 -6.80
CA GLY A 28 4.19 -9.56 -7.77
C GLY A 28 4.46 -8.22 -7.10
N LEU A 29 3.57 -7.77 -6.20
CA LEU A 29 3.78 -6.54 -5.45
C LEU A 29 5.04 -6.65 -4.57
N GLY A 30 5.23 -7.78 -3.89
CA GLY A 30 6.39 -7.95 -3.02
C GLY A 30 7.70 -7.83 -3.80
N ILE A 31 7.80 -8.50 -4.95
CA ILE A 31 8.98 -8.42 -5.82
C ILE A 31 9.19 -6.99 -6.33
N ALA A 32 8.12 -6.34 -6.81
CA ALA A 32 8.20 -4.96 -7.29
C ALA A 32 8.63 -3.96 -6.20
N ALA A 33 8.31 -4.23 -4.93
CA ALA A 33 8.74 -3.46 -3.77
C ALA A 33 10.12 -3.88 -3.23
N GLY A 34 10.87 -4.73 -3.94
CA GLY A 34 12.22 -5.15 -3.56
C GLY A 34 12.28 -6.25 -2.49
N ILE A 35 11.18 -6.98 -2.27
CA ILE A 35 11.15 -8.14 -1.36
C ILE A 35 11.63 -9.38 -2.12
N GLU A 36 12.58 -10.11 -1.53
CA GLU A 36 13.07 -11.40 -2.03
C GLU A 36 11.94 -12.35 -2.44
N GLU A 37 12.05 -12.91 -3.64
CA GLU A 37 10.99 -13.64 -4.35
C GLU A 37 10.35 -14.75 -3.49
N PHE A 38 11.17 -15.56 -2.83
CA PHE A 38 10.72 -16.67 -1.98
C PHE A 38 9.91 -16.22 -0.76
N SER A 39 10.07 -14.95 -0.34
CA SER A 39 9.37 -14.39 0.82
C SER A 39 8.28 -13.38 0.46
N ALA A 40 8.21 -12.96 -0.81
CA ALA A 40 7.37 -11.85 -1.29
C ALA A 40 5.89 -12.05 -0.97
N SER A 41 5.30 -13.17 -1.42
CA SER A 41 3.86 -13.42 -1.21
C SER A 41 3.50 -13.48 0.28
N ALA A 42 4.30 -14.20 1.08
CA ALA A 42 4.04 -14.37 2.51
C ALA A 42 4.21 -13.05 3.28
N ARG A 43 5.14 -12.18 2.87
CA ARG A 43 5.34 -10.87 3.51
C ARG A 43 4.18 -9.92 3.22
N ILE A 44 3.75 -9.81 1.96
CA ILE A 44 2.58 -8.99 1.60
C ILE A 44 1.32 -9.52 2.26
N ASN A 45 1.09 -10.83 2.28
CA ASN A 45 -0.06 -11.40 2.98
C ASN A 45 -0.10 -11.00 4.47
N ARG A 46 1.05 -11.09 5.17
CA ARG A 46 1.14 -10.72 6.60
C ARG A 46 0.86 -9.24 6.84
N TYR A 47 1.18 -8.37 5.89
CA TYR A 47 0.77 -6.96 5.92
C TYR A 47 -0.74 -6.80 5.71
N GLU A 48 -1.33 -7.47 4.71
CA GLU A 48 -2.77 -7.37 4.42
C GLU A 48 -3.66 -7.93 5.53
N VAL A 49 -3.21 -8.96 6.25
CA VAL A 49 -3.96 -9.55 7.38
C VAL A 49 -3.58 -8.94 8.74
N GLY A 50 -2.68 -7.96 8.77
CA GLY A 50 -2.28 -7.24 9.98
C GLY A 50 -1.43 -8.05 10.97
N VAL A 51 -0.81 -9.15 10.53
CA VAL A 51 0.13 -9.93 11.35
C VAL A 51 1.43 -9.15 11.57
N HIS A 52 1.88 -8.42 10.56
CA HIS A 52 3.04 -7.53 10.62
C HIS A 52 2.70 -6.16 10.09
N GLN A 53 3.48 -5.17 10.50
CA GLN A 53 3.43 -3.81 9.96
C GLN A 53 4.73 -3.59 9.15
N PRO A 54 4.67 -2.93 7.99
CA PRO A 54 5.89 -2.46 7.35
C PRO A 54 6.52 -1.34 8.17
N ASP A 55 7.83 -1.20 8.06
CA ASP A 55 8.49 0.05 8.44
C ASP A 55 8.21 1.15 7.38
N LEU A 56 8.65 2.38 7.67
CA LEU A 56 8.44 3.52 6.77
C LEU A 56 9.10 3.32 5.40
N LEU A 57 10.28 2.67 5.36
CA LEU A 57 10.98 2.39 4.11
C LEU A 57 10.19 1.42 3.24
N THR A 58 9.73 0.30 3.80
CA THR A 58 8.90 -0.69 3.10
C THR A 58 7.59 -0.06 2.65
N LEU A 59 6.97 0.79 3.49
CA LEU A 59 5.75 1.51 3.12
C LEU A 59 5.98 2.43 1.92
N GLN A 60 7.10 3.14 1.85
CA GLN A 60 7.48 3.96 0.70
C GLN A 60 7.75 3.11 -0.56
N LEU A 61 8.43 1.97 -0.42
CA LEU A 61 8.70 1.06 -1.55
C LEU A 61 7.42 0.45 -2.11
N LEU A 62 6.47 0.08 -1.25
CA LEU A 62 5.14 -0.37 -1.67
C LEU A 62 4.39 0.73 -2.43
N ALA A 63 4.39 1.96 -1.92
CA ALA A 63 3.74 3.10 -2.57
C ALA A 63 4.33 3.36 -3.96
N LYS A 64 5.66 3.32 -4.07
CA LYS A 64 6.37 3.48 -5.34
C LYS A 64 6.02 2.36 -6.33
N ALA A 65 6.02 1.11 -5.90
CA ALA A 65 5.67 -0.04 -6.75
C ALA A 65 4.21 0.01 -7.26
N LEU A 66 3.31 0.62 -6.47
CA LEU A 66 1.91 0.81 -6.82
C LEU A 66 1.64 2.12 -7.56
N GLU A 67 2.65 2.99 -7.72
CA GLU A 67 2.54 4.32 -8.31
C GLU A 67 1.43 5.15 -7.66
N ILE A 68 1.48 5.24 -6.33
CA ILE A 68 0.54 6.04 -5.53
C ILE A 68 1.28 6.84 -4.45
N PRO A 69 0.70 7.93 -3.92
CA PRO A 69 1.24 8.59 -2.73
C PRO A 69 1.16 7.67 -1.50
N ALA A 70 2.24 7.60 -0.72
CA ALA A 70 2.30 6.82 0.52
C ALA A 70 1.20 7.18 1.53
N ALA A 71 0.73 8.43 1.52
CA ALA A 71 -0.36 8.92 2.36
C ALA A 71 -1.67 8.13 2.16
N TYR A 72 -1.91 7.56 0.98
CA TYR A 72 -3.09 6.74 0.68
C TYR A 72 -3.27 5.59 1.68
N PHE A 73 -2.15 4.99 2.12
CA PHE A 73 -2.22 3.86 3.04
C PHE A 73 -2.77 4.21 4.42
N LEU A 74 -2.75 5.49 4.81
CA LEU A 74 -3.19 5.96 6.12
C LEU A 74 -4.52 6.73 6.07
N ALA A 75 -5.12 6.88 4.89
CA ALA A 75 -6.40 7.56 4.73
C ALA A 75 -7.57 6.67 5.18
N GLU A 76 -8.09 6.93 6.38
CA GLU A 76 -9.21 6.14 6.95
C GLU A 76 -10.52 6.35 6.19
N ASP A 77 -10.76 7.59 5.78
CA ASP A 77 -11.92 7.97 4.97
C ASP A 77 -11.70 7.64 3.47
N ASP A 78 -12.73 7.13 2.81
CA ASP A 78 -12.67 6.72 1.40
C ASP A 78 -12.60 7.94 0.46
N GLN A 79 -13.29 9.04 0.77
CA GLN A 79 -13.21 10.25 -0.05
C GLN A 79 -11.82 10.89 0.02
N LEU A 80 -11.21 10.93 1.21
CA LEU A 80 -9.84 11.39 1.36
C LEU A 80 -8.85 10.52 0.58
N ALA A 81 -9.02 9.19 0.63
CA ALA A 81 -8.17 8.27 -0.10
C ALA A 81 -8.27 8.50 -1.62
N ASP A 82 -9.47 8.70 -2.14
CA ASP A 82 -9.71 9.02 -3.55
C ASP A 82 -9.11 10.38 -3.94
N MET A 83 -9.24 11.41 -3.09
CA MET A 83 -8.63 12.72 -3.33
C MET A 83 -7.11 12.64 -3.42
N ILE A 84 -6.47 11.82 -2.56
CA ILE A 84 -5.02 11.61 -2.59
C ILE A 84 -4.58 11.01 -3.93
N LEU A 85 -5.34 10.03 -4.46
CA LEU A 85 -5.02 9.42 -5.75
C LEU A 85 -5.19 10.41 -6.91
N ARG A 86 -6.31 11.12 -6.96
CA ARG A 86 -6.59 12.12 -8.01
C ARG A 86 -5.53 13.23 -8.04
N PHE A 87 -5.13 13.73 -6.87
CA PHE A 87 -4.08 14.74 -6.77
C PHE A 87 -2.76 14.27 -7.39
N ALA A 88 -2.41 12.98 -7.24
CA ALA A 88 -1.19 12.42 -7.84
C ALA A 88 -1.30 12.29 -9.36
N GLU A 89 -2.48 11.93 -9.88
CA GLU A 89 -2.76 11.84 -11.32
C GLU A 89 -2.71 13.22 -11.98
N GLU A 90 -3.25 14.25 -11.34
CA GLU A 90 -3.21 15.64 -11.81
C GLU A 90 -1.77 16.16 -11.91
N ILE A 91 -0.94 15.92 -10.89
CA ILE A 91 0.49 16.29 -10.93
C ILE A 91 1.22 15.57 -12.06
N SER A 92 0.93 14.28 -12.27
CA SER A 92 1.58 13.51 -13.34
C SER A 92 1.16 13.97 -14.74
N SER A 93 -0.08 14.48 -14.88
CA SER A 93 -0.63 14.98 -16.14
C SER A 93 -0.20 16.41 -16.49
N ASN A 94 0.18 17.21 -15.48
CA ASN A 94 0.68 18.58 -15.62
C ASN A 94 2.21 18.70 -15.49
N ALA A 95 2.93 17.57 -15.52
CA ALA A 95 4.39 17.60 -15.57
C ALA A 95 4.86 18.18 -16.93
N PRO A 96 5.79 19.15 -16.95
CA PRO A 96 6.30 19.75 -18.18
C PRO A 96 7.09 18.76 -19.05
#